data_AF-A0A9D5MUA7-F1
#
_entry.id   AF-A0A9D5MUA7-F1
#
_cell.length_a   1.000
_cell.length_b   1.000
_cell.length_c   1.000
_cell.angle_alpha   90.00
_cell.angle_beta   90.00
_cell.angle_gamma   90.00
#
_symmetry.space_group_name_H-M   'P 1'
#
loop_
_entity.id
_entity.type
_entity.pdbx_description
1 polymer ?
#
loop_
_entity_poly.entity_id
_entity_poly.type
_entity_poly.pdbx_seq_one_letter_code
_entity_poly.pdbx_strand_id
1 'polypeptide(L)'
;MLIDISKISGEYISKLAGAYLHATFVFGAEPIEASEAKQRKIRKWISNQYIELVHELPKESNIFSIENSNKDVLLFLKKCVDLGKSIAKEKENKFEVDFAVVDKAAKSALKKLLELEFWPEIKAVGSDIKIITDDTPAFRRILTLKNTDAVPMGKEGHYCQNLGMVLKKEQNRFCFYGELEEPVEETAIPFALTFENAEVEIEVYNSCNNMTFWENPWDFLRTISFAIGMKADLPGDYCNAKEKELLPLIKEIVALEYWMELPEQELFSFSELKKLAHQYGYNKAEIMLGKLETIKPSDNKFYKIVKKLIAILCEKQCEPLWREIYNKITESQTEYPNKVDSLCDKELLESVRKDIQVLMESKGYISTYPDFVKDGVLNGIHLEHSYNMTYFVGMEKHAQYHIHCYESFEENDYLTIQFLCGTAFLKKSEAEMDVDVYDCLFNAKGRRLFHTVHHYIPLQTEEDTEADNLETSVTIAVKKAECIKLTKEEQNEYYGKLIPGWGMFWWVFLIGGGMFGIAMTLIMMLLCIITTAAFGLFADIPEMLKTMPWGLLLAIGWIGFGGAMGIVEVLAHRK
;
A
#
# COMPACT_ATOMS: atom_id res chain seq x y z
N MET A 1 -38.63 8.09 24.03
CA MET A 1 -38.09 8.97 25.09
C MET A 1 -36.76 9.50 24.56
N LEU A 2 -36.62 10.81 24.31
CA LEU A 2 -35.37 11.37 23.77
C LEU A 2 -34.31 11.34 24.87
N ILE A 3 -33.35 10.42 24.74
CA ILE A 3 -32.24 10.27 25.69
C ILE A 3 -31.41 11.56 25.70
N ASP A 4 -31.12 12.04 26.90
CA ASP A 4 -30.34 13.26 27.13
C ASP A 4 -28.85 12.96 26.91
N ILE A 5 -28.37 13.32 25.72
CA ILE A 5 -26.98 13.11 25.29
C ILE A 5 -25.98 13.84 26.22
N SER A 6 -26.41 14.86 26.96
CA SER A 6 -25.55 15.63 27.88
C SER A 6 -24.98 14.83 29.05
N LYS A 7 -25.49 13.61 29.29
CA LYS A 7 -25.02 12.71 30.37
C LYS A 7 -23.92 11.73 29.93
N ILE A 8 -23.50 11.76 28.68
CA ILE A 8 -22.50 10.85 28.11
C ILE A 8 -21.17 11.59 27.99
N SER A 9 -20.06 10.97 28.38
CA SER A 9 -18.74 11.61 28.27
C SER A 9 -18.36 11.84 26.80
N GLY A 10 -17.52 12.85 26.55
CA GLY A 10 -17.04 13.15 25.19
C GLY A 10 -16.32 11.96 24.52
N GLU A 11 -15.65 11.12 25.31
CA GLU A 11 -14.97 9.91 24.81
C GLU A 11 -15.97 8.88 24.30
N TYR A 12 -17.03 8.58 25.06
CA TYR A 12 -18.09 7.68 24.63
C TYR A 12 -18.87 8.23 23.42
N ILE A 13 -19.07 9.57 23.36
CA ILE A 13 -19.69 10.22 22.19
C ILE A 13 -18.85 9.95 20.93
N SER A 14 -17.52 10.09 20.99
CA SER A 14 -16.63 9.79 19.87
C SER A 14 -16.67 8.33 19.45
N LYS A 15 -16.63 7.39 20.40
CA LYS A 15 -16.73 5.94 20.11
C LYS A 15 -18.07 5.58 19.43
N LEU A 16 -19.18 6.14 19.92
CA LEU A 16 -20.52 5.94 19.33
C LEU A 16 -20.66 6.58 17.94
N ALA A 17 -20.04 7.75 17.72
CA ALA A 17 -19.96 8.40 16.42
C ALA A 17 -19.19 7.52 15.42
N GLY A 18 -18.05 6.96 15.83
CA GLY A 18 -17.25 6.03 15.01
C GLY A 18 -18.04 4.80 14.58
N ALA A 19 -18.82 4.19 15.49
CA ALA A 19 -19.68 3.06 15.17
C ALA A 19 -20.74 3.39 14.10
N TYR A 20 -21.30 4.60 14.12
CA TYR A 20 -22.24 5.06 13.09
C TYR A 20 -21.56 5.23 11.73
N LEU A 21 -20.41 5.92 11.69
CA LEU A 21 -19.67 6.17 10.45
C LEU A 21 -19.17 4.87 9.83
N HIS A 22 -18.66 3.95 10.64
CA HIS A 22 -18.23 2.64 10.16
C HIS A 22 -19.41 1.84 9.59
N ALA A 23 -20.59 1.93 10.19
CA ALA A 23 -21.80 1.34 9.62
C ALA A 23 -22.19 1.99 8.28
N THR A 24 -22.08 3.31 8.14
CA THR A 24 -22.32 4.01 6.85
C THR A 24 -21.41 3.45 5.76
N PHE A 25 -20.13 3.25 6.06
CA PHE A 25 -19.14 2.68 5.16
C PHE A 25 -19.46 1.22 4.77
N VAL A 26 -19.60 0.33 5.76
CA VAL A 26 -19.84 -1.11 5.56
C VAL A 26 -21.10 -1.37 4.74
N PHE A 27 -22.16 -0.59 4.99
CA PHE A 27 -23.45 -0.79 4.34
C PHE A 27 -23.66 0.10 3.10
N GLY A 28 -22.71 1.00 2.79
CA GLY A 28 -22.74 1.88 1.62
C GLY A 28 -24.02 2.72 1.51
N ALA A 29 -24.56 3.17 2.65
CA ALA A 29 -25.77 3.97 2.72
C ALA A 29 -25.87 4.70 4.06
N GLU A 30 -26.47 5.88 4.06
CA GLU A 30 -26.82 6.60 5.29
C GLU A 30 -27.76 5.73 6.15
N PRO A 31 -27.34 5.31 7.36
CA PRO A 31 -28.10 4.34 8.15
C PRO A 31 -29.55 4.74 8.42
N ILE A 32 -29.83 6.02 8.66
CA ILE A 32 -31.20 6.52 8.94
C ILE A 32 -32.10 6.54 7.70
N GLU A 33 -31.52 6.70 6.51
CA GLU A 33 -32.27 6.77 5.24
C GLU A 33 -32.47 5.38 4.62
N ALA A 34 -31.80 4.36 5.17
CA ALA A 34 -31.95 2.98 4.73
C ALA A 34 -33.37 2.43 5.00
N SER A 35 -33.77 1.41 4.24
CA SER A 35 -35.03 0.69 4.48
C SER A 35 -35.05 0.04 5.87
N GLU A 36 -36.22 -0.16 6.47
CA GLU A 36 -36.34 -0.73 7.82
C GLU A 36 -35.62 -2.07 7.99
N ALA A 37 -35.69 -2.94 6.97
CA ALA A 37 -34.98 -4.22 6.97
C ALA A 37 -33.46 -4.03 7.02
N LYS A 38 -32.93 -3.00 6.35
CA LYS A 38 -31.51 -2.66 6.35
C LYS A 38 -31.11 -1.97 7.66
N GLN A 39 -31.93 -1.07 8.21
CA GLN A 39 -31.72 -0.49 9.54
C GLN A 39 -31.61 -1.55 10.63
N ARG A 40 -32.47 -2.58 10.61
CA ARG A 40 -32.40 -3.72 11.54
C ARG A 40 -31.07 -4.46 11.44
N LYS A 41 -30.58 -4.70 10.22
CA LYS A 41 -29.27 -5.34 9.99
C LYS A 41 -28.13 -4.48 10.51
N ILE A 42 -28.15 -3.18 10.22
CA ILE A 42 -27.14 -2.22 10.69
C ILE A 42 -27.10 -2.19 12.21
N ARG A 43 -28.23 -2.01 12.89
CA ARG A 43 -28.29 -2.01 14.36
C ARG A 43 -27.73 -3.30 14.94
N LYS A 44 -28.15 -4.46 14.43
CA LYS A 44 -27.65 -5.76 14.92
C LYS A 44 -26.13 -5.88 14.73
N TRP A 45 -25.62 -5.39 13.60
CA TRP A 45 -24.19 -5.38 13.34
C TRP A 45 -23.45 -4.48 14.34
N ILE A 46 -23.90 -3.24 14.55
CA ILE A 46 -23.31 -2.32 15.54
C ILE A 46 -23.32 -2.95 16.94
N SER A 47 -24.46 -3.49 17.39
CA SER A 47 -24.56 -4.11 18.72
C SER A 47 -23.65 -5.33 18.90
N ASN A 48 -23.31 -6.04 17.82
CA ASN A 48 -22.42 -7.19 17.88
C ASN A 48 -20.94 -6.77 17.82
N GLN A 49 -20.59 -5.79 16.98
CA GLN A 49 -19.21 -5.35 16.79
C GLN A 49 -18.72 -4.44 17.92
N TYR A 50 -19.61 -3.66 18.50
CA TYR A 50 -19.31 -2.70 19.56
C TYR A 50 -19.96 -3.13 20.88
N ILE A 51 -20.00 -4.43 21.16
CA ILE A 51 -20.73 -5.00 22.30
C ILE A 51 -20.20 -4.47 23.65
N GLU A 52 -18.88 -4.30 23.77
CA GLU A 52 -18.21 -3.74 24.95
C GLU A 52 -18.65 -2.29 25.18
N LEU A 53 -18.62 -1.47 24.11
CA LEU A 53 -19.13 -0.10 24.14
C LEU A 53 -20.60 -0.04 24.57
N VAL A 54 -21.44 -0.99 24.15
CA VAL A 54 -22.85 -1.07 24.54
C VAL A 54 -23.01 -1.44 26.02
N HIS A 55 -22.10 -2.24 26.58
CA HIS A 55 -22.11 -2.66 27.98
C HIS A 55 -21.57 -1.60 28.94
N GLU A 56 -20.64 -0.76 28.49
CA GLU A 56 -20.02 0.31 29.28
C GLU A 56 -20.87 1.58 29.38
N LEU A 57 -21.89 1.72 28.52
CA LEU A 57 -22.79 2.86 28.57
C LEU A 57 -23.52 2.97 29.93
N PRO A 58 -23.71 4.19 30.47
CA PRO A 58 -24.47 4.39 31.69
C PRO A 58 -25.83 3.70 31.62
N LYS A 59 -26.25 2.99 32.68
CA LYS A 59 -27.51 2.22 32.67
C LYS A 59 -28.74 3.09 32.34
N GLU A 60 -28.68 4.37 32.67
CA GLU A 60 -29.68 5.40 32.36
C GLU A 60 -29.76 5.75 30.87
N SER A 61 -28.78 5.35 30.07
CA SER A 61 -28.67 5.64 28.63
C SER A 61 -29.12 4.48 27.74
N ASN A 62 -29.72 3.41 28.28
CA ASN A 62 -30.11 2.12 27.66
C ASN A 62 -30.73 2.22 26.25
N ILE A 63 -29.93 2.60 25.26
CA ILE A 63 -30.42 3.01 23.96
C ILE A 63 -30.56 1.84 23.01
N PHE A 64 -29.71 0.83 23.20
CA PHE A 64 -29.78 -0.41 22.44
C PHE A 64 -30.86 -1.37 22.96
N SER A 65 -31.69 -0.96 23.94
CA SER A 65 -32.80 -1.76 24.46
C SER A 65 -33.78 -2.20 23.36
N ILE A 66 -34.37 -3.38 23.52
CA ILE A 66 -35.34 -3.95 22.56
C ILE A 66 -36.55 -3.02 22.34
N GLU A 67 -36.85 -2.15 23.31
CA GLU A 67 -37.99 -1.24 23.29
C GLU A 67 -37.79 -0.05 22.34
N ASN A 68 -36.56 0.33 22.01
CA ASN A 68 -36.28 1.42 21.08
C ASN A 68 -36.37 0.95 19.62
N SER A 69 -36.97 1.77 18.74
CA SER A 69 -37.02 1.47 17.30
C SER A 69 -35.62 1.54 16.69
N ASN A 70 -35.38 0.80 15.58
CA ASN A 70 -34.08 0.86 14.90
C ASN A 70 -33.74 2.29 14.46
N LYS A 71 -34.74 3.05 14.01
CA LYS A 71 -34.57 4.43 13.58
C LYS A 71 -34.16 5.34 14.74
N ASP A 72 -34.70 5.14 15.94
CA ASP A 72 -34.36 5.96 17.11
C ASP A 72 -32.92 5.73 17.57
N VAL A 73 -32.46 4.49 17.56
CA VAL A 73 -31.06 4.15 17.87
C VAL A 73 -30.12 4.81 16.88
N LEU A 74 -30.40 4.68 15.58
CA LEU A 74 -29.58 5.29 14.52
C LEU A 74 -29.62 6.82 14.57
N LEU A 75 -30.78 7.42 14.89
CA LEU A 75 -30.92 8.87 15.05
C LEU A 75 -30.07 9.39 16.21
N PHE A 76 -30.04 8.67 17.33
CA PHE A 76 -29.15 9.04 18.42
C PHE A 76 -27.68 8.92 18.05
N LEU A 77 -27.28 7.82 17.41
CA LEU A 77 -25.90 7.65 16.99
C LEU A 77 -25.47 8.77 16.03
N LYS A 78 -26.35 9.21 15.12
CA LYS A 78 -26.12 10.40 14.30
C LYS A 78 -25.99 11.68 15.13
N LYS A 79 -26.80 11.86 16.18
CA LYS A 79 -26.62 13.00 17.10
C LYS A 79 -25.28 12.94 17.85
N CYS A 80 -24.77 11.74 18.16
CA CYS A 80 -23.42 11.57 18.69
C CYS A 80 -22.37 12.01 17.67
N VAL A 81 -22.56 11.73 16.37
CA VAL A 81 -21.69 12.26 15.31
C VAL A 81 -21.70 13.80 15.31
N ASP A 82 -22.88 14.42 15.34
CA ASP A 82 -23.00 15.89 15.32
C ASP A 82 -22.40 16.55 16.56
N LEU A 83 -22.63 15.96 17.75
CA LEU A 83 -22.05 16.46 19.00
C LEU A 83 -20.55 16.21 19.06
N GLY A 84 -20.07 15.06 18.60
CA GLY A 84 -18.65 14.75 18.47
C GLY A 84 -17.93 15.77 17.60
N LYS A 85 -18.52 16.17 16.47
CA LYS A 85 -18.01 17.27 15.63
C LYS A 85 -17.95 18.60 16.38
N SER A 86 -18.97 18.92 17.19
CA SER A 86 -18.98 20.15 18.00
C SER A 86 -17.88 20.14 19.07
N ILE A 87 -17.70 19.02 19.78
CA ILE A 87 -16.66 18.86 20.81
C ILE A 87 -15.27 18.95 20.17
N ALA A 88 -15.05 18.28 19.04
CA ALA A 88 -13.80 18.37 18.29
C ALA A 88 -13.51 19.82 17.86
N LYS A 89 -14.52 20.53 17.36
CA LYS A 89 -14.39 21.95 16.98
C LYS A 89 -14.10 22.85 18.19
N GLU A 90 -14.69 22.58 19.35
CA GLU A 90 -14.39 23.34 20.57
C GLU A 90 -12.96 23.09 21.06
N LYS A 91 -12.50 21.82 21.04
CA LYS A 91 -11.10 21.47 21.35
C LYS A 91 -10.13 22.16 20.39
N GLU A 92 -10.42 22.14 19.09
CA GLU A 92 -9.62 22.80 18.06
C GLU A 92 -9.56 24.32 18.28
N ASN A 93 -10.71 24.97 18.52
CA ASN A 93 -10.74 26.40 18.82
C ASN A 93 -9.94 26.74 20.08
N LYS A 94 -10.05 25.90 21.12
CA LYS A 94 -9.28 26.08 22.36
C LYS A 94 -7.78 25.94 22.10
N PHE A 95 -7.37 24.94 21.33
CA PHE A 95 -5.99 24.76 20.91
C PHE A 95 -5.48 25.99 20.16
N GLU A 96 -6.22 26.50 19.18
CA GLU A 96 -5.81 27.70 18.44
C GLU A 96 -5.68 28.94 19.32
N VAL A 97 -6.52 29.08 20.34
CA VAL A 97 -6.44 30.18 21.32
C VAL A 97 -5.26 30.02 22.27
N ASP A 98 -5.10 28.84 22.87
CA ASP A 98 -4.06 28.57 23.88
C ASP A 98 -2.65 28.60 23.24
N PHE A 99 -2.53 28.24 21.96
CA PHE A 99 -1.27 28.22 21.21
C PHE A 99 -1.13 29.39 20.23
N ALA A 100 -1.90 30.47 20.37
CA ALA A 100 -1.87 31.60 19.44
C ALA A 100 -0.50 32.27 19.29
N VAL A 101 0.36 32.16 20.32
CA VAL A 101 1.74 32.70 20.32
C VAL A 101 2.76 31.81 19.59
N VAL A 102 2.39 30.57 19.28
CA VAL A 102 3.24 29.59 18.60
C VAL A 102 3.06 29.74 17.09
N ASP A 103 4.19 29.67 16.35
CA ASP A 103 4.18 29.77 14.91
C ASP A 103 3.29 28.69 14.23
N LYS A 104 2.76 29.00 13.04
CA LYS A 104 1.87 28.11 12.31
C LYS A 104 2.51 26.74 12.01
N ALA A 105 3.79 26.68 11.66
CA ALA A 105 4.49 25.43 11.39
C ALA A 105 4.63 24.59 12.68
N ALA A 106 5.01 25.25 13.79
CA ALA A 106 5.09 24.61 15.11
C ALA A 106 3.74 24.11 15.60
N LYS A 107 2.65 24.87 15.43
CA LYS A 107 1.29 24.40 15.74
C LYS A 107 0.90 23.16 14.93
N SER A 108 1.22 23.14 13.64
CA SER A 108 0.94 21.97 12.80
C SER A 108 1.71 20.73 13.24
N ALA A 109 3.00 20.87 13.61
CA ALA A 109 3.78 19.76 14.15
C ALA A 109 3.28 19.27 15.51
N LEU A 110 2.85 20.19 16.39
CA LEU A 110 2.24 19.86 17.68
C LEU A 110 0.91 19.10 17.52
N LYS A 111 0.08 19.47 16.53
CA LYS A 111 -1.13 18.70 16.20
C LYS A 111 -0.80 17.29 15.74
N LYS A 112 0.20 17.13 14.89
CA LYS A 112 0.64 15.80 14.48
C LYS A 112 1.14 14.95 15.65
N LEU A 113 1.86 15.56 16.60
CA LEU A 113 2.31 14.89 17.82
C LEU A 113 1.12 14.38 18.66
N LEU A 114 -0.01 15.09 18.68
CA LEU A 114 -1.24 14.67 19.35
C LEU A 114 -1.97 13.52 18.63
N GLU A 115 -1.63 13.25 17.37
CA GLU A 115 -2.21 12.21 16.54
C GLU A 115 -1.35 10.92 16.50
N LEU A 116 -0.21 10.90 17.19
CA LEU A 116 0.66 9.72 17.19
C LEU A 116 0.03 8.57 17.97
N GLU A 117 0.06 7.39 17.37
CA GLU A 117 -0.33 6.13 18.01
C GLU A 117 0.78 5.59 18.93
N PHE A 118 2.04 5.87 18.59
CA PHE A 118 3.22 5.41 19.31
C PHE A 118 4.09 6.58 19.74
N TRP A 119 4.71 6.45 20.90
CA TRP A 119 5.62 7.47 21.41
C TRP A 119 6.90 7.53 20.56
N PRO A 120 7.24 8.70 20.00
CA PRO A 120 8.34 8.82 19.04
C PRO A 120 9.70 8.81 19.75
N GLU A 121 10.76 8.61 18.98
CA GLU A 121 12.12 8.84 19.46
C GLU A 121 12.36 10.31 19.82
N ILE A 122 12.96 10.52 21.00
CA ILE A 122 13.25 11.85 21.53
C ILE A 122 14.75 12.01 21.75
N LYS A 123 15.32 13.04 21.11
CA LYS A 123 16.73 13.40 21.29
C LYS A 123 16.86 14.64 22.17
N ALA A 124 17.48 14.50 23.33
CA ALA A 124 17.78 15.62 24.23
C ALA A 124 18.99 16.42 23.73
N VAL A 125 18.84 17.74 23.64
CA VAL A 125 19.90 18.68 23.23
C VAL A 125 19.97 19.81 24.26
N GLY A 126 20.75 19.59 25.33
CA GLY A 126 20.77 20.51 26.46
C GLY A 126 19.45 20.49 27.24
N SER A 127 18.79 21.63 27.36
CA SER A 127 17.44 21.75 27.95
C SER A 127 16.30 21.56 26.93
N ASP A 128 16.63 21.49 25.65
CA ASP A 128 15.66 21.31 24.57
C ASP A 128 15.51 19.82 24.23
N ILE A 129 14.39 19.46 23.62
CA ILE A 129 14.21 18.16 22.99
C ILE A 129 13.84 18.31 21.52
N LYS A 130 14.42 17.45 20.69
CA LYS A 130 14.09 17.29 19.27
C LYS A 130 13.27 16.02 19.08
N ILE A 131 12.18 16.15 18.33
CA ILE A 131 11.24 15.08 18.01
C ILE A 131 11.04 15.07 16.50
N ILE A 132 11.24 13.93 15.86
CA ILE A 132 10.89 13.75 14.45
C ILE A 132 9.38 13.47 14.40
N THR A 133 8.62 14.41 13.83
CA THR A 133 7.14 14.32 13.79
C THR A 133 6.60 13.81 12.46
N ASP A 134 7.39 13.93 11.40
CA ASP A 134 7.18 13.27 10.12
C ASP A 134 8.55 12.95 9.53
N ASP A 135 8.71 11.74 9.00
CA ASP A 135 9.85 11.36 8.20
C ASP A 135 9.36 10.73 6.90
N THR A 136 9.32 11.53 5.85
CA THR A 136 8.81 11.10 4.54
C THR A 136 9.96 11.04 3.53
N PRO A 137 9.69 10.55 2.31
CA PRO A 137 10.65 10.61 1.21
C PRO A 137 11.01 12.03 0.76
N ALA A 138 10.07 12.97 0.83
CA ALA A 138 10.23 14.31 0.29
C ALA A 138 10.71 15.32 1.35
N PHE A 139 10.49 15.05 2.63
CA PHE A 139 10.89 15.92 3.71
C PHE A 139 10.94 15.19 5.05
N ARG A 140 11.69 15.77 5.99
CA ARG A 140 11.69 15.43 7.41
C ARG A 140 11.29 16.65 8.22
N ARG A 141 10.37 16.48 9.17
CA ARG A 141 9.89 17.54 10.06
C ARG A 141 10.36 17.32 11.49
N ILE A 142 11.22 18.22 11.96
CA ILE A 142 11.83 18.18 13.28
C ILE A 142 11.17 19.25 14.15
N LEU A 143 10.46 18.81 15.18
CA LEU A 143 9.89 19.67 16.21
C LEU A 143 10.90 19.80 17.36
N THR A 144 11.29 21.03 17.67
CA THR A 144 12.11 21.33 18.84
C THR A 144 11.24 21.96 19.92
N LEU A 145 11.12 21.31 21.08
CA LEU A 145 10.49 21.87 22.26
C LEU A 145 11.58 22.51 23.14
N LYS A 146 11.40 23.79 23.47
CA LYS A 146 12.38 24.61 24.19
C LYS A 146 12.21 24.51 25.69
N ASN A 147 13.33 24.42 26.41
CA ASN A 147 13.38 24.43 27.88
C ASN A 147 12.36 23.45 28.50
N THR A 148 12.60 22.18 28.26
CA THR A 148 11.71 21.10 28.64
C THR A 148 11.99 20.53 30.03
N ASP A 149 10.93 20.14 30.73
CA ASP A 149 10.98 19.40 31.98
C ASP A 149 10.13 18.14 31.90
N ALA A 150 10.55 17.09 32.61
CA ALA A 150 9.83 15.81 32.79
C ALA A 150 9.53 15.05 31.48
N VAL A 151 10.57 14.85 30.67
CA VAL A 151 10.49 14.11 29.39
C VAL A 151 10.51 12.59 29.64
N PRO A 152 9.56 11.82 29.10
CA PRO A 152 9.57 10.35 29.19
C PRO A 152 10.57 9.75 28.19
N MET A 153 11.87 9.89 28.49
CA MET A 153 12.97 9.33 27.69
C MET A 153 13.01 7.79 27.80
N GLY A 154 13.42 7.08 26.74
CA GLY A 154 13.56 5.62 26.78
C GLY A 154 12.22 4.88 26.77
N LYS A 155 11.18 5.53 26.25
CA LYS A 155 9.80 5.02 26.15
C LYS A 155 9.31 5.00 24.71
N GLU A 156 10.24 4.95 23.76
CA GLU A 156 9.97 4.86 22.34
C GLU A 156 9.19 3.58 22.02
N GLY A 157 8.18 3.69 21.16
CA GLY A 157 7.34 2.55 20.77
C GLY A 157 6.24 2.17 21.75
N HIS A 158 6.10 2.86 22.90
CA HIS A 158 4.93 2.72 23.78
C HIS A 158 3.67 3.28 23.11
N TYR A 159 2.52 2.66 23.36
CA TYR A 159 1.24 3.16 22.85
C TYR A 159 0.85 4.46 23.55
N CYS A 160 0.47 5.46 22.77
CA CYS A 160 0.01 6.74 23.24
C CYS A 160 -1.50 6.71 23.49
N GLN A 161 -1.91 6.96 24.73
CA GLN A 161 -3.31 7.11 25.11
C GLN A 161 -3.58 8.50 25.67
N ASN A 162 -4.79 9.00 25.45
CA ASN A 162 -5.29 10.24 26.06
C ASN A 162 -4.38 11.47 25.86
N LEU A 163 -3.67 11.54 24.72
CA LEU A 163 -2.78 12.65 24.41
C LEU A 163 -3.53 13.99 24.43
N GLY A 164 -2.93 14.97 25.08
CA GLY A 164 -3.50 16.29 25.23
C GLY A 164 -2.46 17.37 25.44
N MET A 165 -2.87 18.60 25.15
CA MET A 165 -2.04 19.78 25.29
C MET A 165 -2.82 20.93 25.92
N VAL A 166 -2.19 21.62 26.87
CA VAL A 166 -2.77 22.80 27.53
C VAL A 166 -1.69 23.85 27.80
N LEU A 167 -2.10 25.12 27.77
CA LEU A 167 -1.28 26.22 28.28
C LEU A 167 -1.45 26.34 29.80
N LYS A 168 -0.36 26.14 30.56
CA LYS A 168 -0.30 26.44 32.00
C LYS A 168 -0.03 27.93 32.21
N LYS A 169 -1.12 28.70 32.25
CA LYS A 169 -1.12 30.17 32.32
C LYS A 169 -0.30 30.75 33.48
N GLU A 170 -0.25 30.06 34.63
CA GLU A 170 0.49 30.52 35.82
C GLU A 170 2.01 30.50 35.64
N GLN A 171 2.51 29.65 34.75
CA GLN A 171 3.95 29.48 34.49
C GLN A 171 4.36 29.99 33.11
N ASN A 172 3.39 30.45 32.29
CA ASN A 172 3.57 30.76 30.88
C ASN A 172 4.28 29.64 30.11
N ARG A 173 3.93 28.40 30.44
CA ARG A 173 4.50 27.19 29.84
C ARG A 173 3.41 26.31 29.27
N PHE A 174 3.74 25.60 28.21
CA PHE A 174 2.88 24.58 27.64
C PHE A 174 3.09 23.26 28.36
N CYS A 175 2.04 22.45 28.44
CA CYS A 175 2.07 21.12 29.01
C CYS A 175 1.49 20.14 27.99
N PHE A 176 2.30 19.17 27.59
CA PHE A 176 1.86 18.01 26.82
C PHE A 176 1.76 16.83 27.79
N TYR A 177 0.65 16.12 27.76
CA TYR A 177 0.36 15.05 28.72
C TYR A 177 -0.37 13.91 28.04
N GLY A 178 -0.32 12.75 28.67
CA GLY A 178 -1.00 11.55 28.21
C GLY A 178 -0.61 10.35 29.06
N GLU A 179 -0.87 9.18 28.53
CA GLU A 179 -0.52 7.90 29.12
C GLU A 179 0.26 7.07 28.09
N LEU A 180 1.35 6.43 28.54
CA LEU A 180 2.16 5.54 27.72
C LEU A 180 1.95 4.10 28.19
N GLU A 181 1.44 3.25 27.31
CA GLU A 181 1.19 1.84 27.60
C GLU A 181 2.26 0.96 26.94
N GLU A 182 2.81 0.01 27.70
CA GLU A 182 3.79 -0.93 27.15
C GLU A 182 3.11 -1.95 26.25
N PRO A 183 3.68 -2.32 25.08
CA PRO A 183 3.06 -3.30 24.20
C PRO A 183 2.86 -4.68 24.82
N VAL A 184 3.61 -4.99 25.89
CA VAL A 184 3.66 -6.31 26.54
C VAL A 184 3.01 -6.29 27.93
N GLU A 185 3.04 -5.15 28.61
CA GLU A 185 2.43 -4.95 29.93
C GLU A 185 1.31 -3.90 29.80
N GLU A 186 0.05 -4.28 30.07
CA GLU A 186 -1.14 -3.40 30.05
C GLU A 186 -1.11 -2.32 31.17
N THR A 187 0.09 -1.89 31.60
CA THR A 187 0.30 -0.83 32.57
C THR A 187 0.51 0.49 31.85
N ALA A 188 -0.48 1.38 31.98
CA ALA A 188 -0.40 2.75 31.49
C ALA A 188 0.42 3.63 32.46
N ILE A 189 1.42 4.32 31.92
CA ILE A 189 2.31 5.24 32.63
C ILE A 189 1.88 6.68 32.30
N PRO A 190 1.23 7.41 33.23
CA PRO A 190 0.89 8.80 32.98
C PRO A 190 2.14 9.66 32.92
N PHE A 191 2.17 10.62 32.00
CA PHE A 191 3.25 11.59 31.87
C PHE A 191 2.72 13.00 31.64
N ALA A 192 3.55 13.97 32.00
CA ALA A 192 3.31 15.38 31.72
C ALA A 192 4.64 16.07 31.51
N LEU A 193 4.95 16.40 30.26
CA LEU A 193 6.12 17.19 29.90
C LEU A 193 5.71 18.66 29.76
N THR A 194 6.59 19.56 30.18
CA THR A 194 6.34 21.00 30.05
C THR A 194 7.44 21.70 29.28
N PHE A 195 7.10 22.72 28.50
CA PHE A 195 8.02 23.43 27.63
C PHE A 195 7.64 24.91 27.50
N GLU A 196 8.60 25.77 27.17
CA GLU A 196 8.37 27.22 27.06
C GLU A 196 7.93 27.64 25.66
N ASN A 197 8.49 27.02 24.62
CA ASN A 197 8.19 27.33 23.22
C ASN A 197 8.40 26.10 22.32
N ALA A 198 7.87 26.17 21.09
CA ALA A 198 8.06 25.16 20.06
C ALA A 198 8.54 25.79 18.75
N GLU A 199 9.53 25.16 18.12
CA GLU A 199 10.09 25.55 16.83
C GLU A 199 10.09 24.36 15.89
N VAL A 200 10.01 24.61 14.59
CA VAL A 200 10.02 23.56 13.57
C VAL A 200 11.09 23.84 12.54
N GLU A 201 11.83 22.78 12.21
CA GLU A 201 12.76 22.71 11.10
C GLU A 201 12.22 21.70 10.09
N ILE A 202 12.25 22.07 8.81
CA ILE A 202 11.87 21.21 7.69
C ILE A 202 13.10 21.03 6.82
N GLU A 203 13.54 19.78 6.71
CA GLU A 203 14.56 19.37 5.76
C GLU A 203 13.85 18.78 4.54
N VAL A 204 14.23 19.21 3.33
CA VAL A 204 13.60 18.79 2.07
C VAL A 204 14.55 17.94 1.25
N TYR A 205 14.00 16.90 0.62
CA TYR A 205 14.76 15.86 -0.07
C TYR A 205 14.18 15.54 -1.44
N ASN A 206 15.03 14.93 -2.27
CA ASN A 206 14.64 14.37 -3.56
C ASN A 206 13.76 13.12 -3.32
N SER A 207 12.49 13.23 -3.71
CA SER A 207 11.49 12.18 -3.51
C SER A 207 11.56 11.02 -4.53
N CYS A 208 12.29 11.18 -5.64
CA CYS A 208 12.44 10.14 -6.66
C CYS A 208 13.34 8.98 -6.21
N ASN A 209 14.15 9.19 -5.16
CA ASN A 209 15.13 8.22 -4.66
C ASN A 209 14.64 7.48 -3.43
N ASN A 210 13.37 7.08 -3.42
CA ASN A 210 12.75 6.43 -2.28
C ASN A 210 12.30 5.01 -2.59
N MET A 211 12.54 4.12 -1.64
CA MET A 211 12.04 2.75 -1.69
C MET A 211 10.52 2.76 -1.64
N THR A 212 9.89 2.08 -2.60
CA THR A 212 8.50 1.66 -2.44
C THR A 212 8.25 0.31 -3.08
N PHE A 213 7.26 -0.40 -2.52
CA PHE A 213 6.74 -1.62 -3.11
C PHE A 213 5.99 -1.25 -4.39
N TRP A 214 6.61 -1.49 -5.55
CA TRP A 214 5.99 -1.23 -6.84
C TRP A 214 5.56 -2.53 -7.48
N GLU A 215 4.25 -2.72 -7.63
CA GLU A 215 3.73 -3.80 -8.47
C GLU A 215 3.61 -3.36 -9.93
N ASN A 216 3.59 -2.04 -10.18
CA ASN A 216 3.40 -1.46 -11.51
C ASN A 216 3.96 0.00 -11.58
N PRO A 217 4.14 0.56 -12.80
CA PRO A 217 4.82 1.84 -12.99
C PRO A 217 3.99 3.04 -12.46
N TRP A 218 2.67 2.92 -12.38
CA TRP A 218 1.83 3.97 -11.83
C TRP A 218 1.83 3.99 -10.30
N ASP A 219 2.14 2.87 -9.65
CA ASP A 219 2.42 2.86 -8.21
C ASP A 219 3.66 3.72 -7.91
N PHE A 220 4.71 3.58 -8.71
CA PHE A 220 5.93 4.37 -8.60
C PHE A 220 5.65 5.89 -8.69
N LEU A 221 4.97 6.35 -9.75
CA LEU A 221 4.63 7.77 -9.87
C LEU A 221 3.72 8.25 -8.75
N ARG A 222 2.80 7.38 -8.29
CA ARG A 222 1.87 7.71 -7.20
C ARG A 222 2.61 7.96 -5.90
N THR A 223 3.54 7.10 -5.51
CA THR A 223 4.30 7.30 -4.27
C THR A 223 5.06 8.61 -4.28
N ILE A 224 5.77 8.91 -5.37
CA ILE A 224 6.53 10.16 -5.49
C ILE A 224 5.58 11.36 -5.43
N SER A 225 4.47 11.29 -6.17
CA SER A 225 3.43 12.32 -6.17
C SER A 225 2.82 12.51 -4.78
N PHE A 226 2.59 11.44 -4.02
CA PHE A 226 2.07 11.50 -2.66
C PHE A 226 3.05 12.21 -1.72
N ALA A 227 4.34 11.86 -1.78
CA ALA A 227 5.37 12.51 -0.96
C ALA A 227 5.50 14.01 -1.27
N ILE A 228 5.50 14.40 -2.56
CA ILE A 228 5.50 15.82 -2.96
C ILE A 228 4.22 16.52 -2.51
N GLY A 229 3.06 15.84 -2.61
CA GLY A 229 1.78 16.35 -2.12
C GLY A 229 1.80 16.66 -0.62
N MET A 230 2.31 15.73 0.19
CA MET A 230 2.48 15.94 1.64
C MET A 230 3.41 17.14 1.93
N LYS A 231 4.50 17.28 1.20
CA LYS A 231 5.40 18.44 1.30
C LYS A 231 4.68 19.75 0.98
N ALA A 232 3.80 19.75 -0.03
CA ALA A 232 3.04 20.92 -0.44
C ALA A 232 1.96 21.34 0.58
N ASP A 233 1.46 20.40 1.37
CA ASP A 233 0.45 20.65 2.41
C ASP A 233 1.05 21.19 3.72
N LEU A 234 2.38 21.18 3.87
CA LEU A 234 3.07 21.75 5.03
C LEU A 234 2.85 23.27 5.13
N PRO A 235 2.75 23.82 6.36
CA PRO A 235 2.73 25.28 6.54
C PRO A 235 4.08 25.89 6.18
N GLY A 236 4.16 26.51 5.01
CA GLY A 236 5.36 27.18 4.51
C GLY A 236 5.42 27.13 2.99
N ASP A 237 6.58 27.43 2.43
CA ASP A 237 6.83 27.34 0.99
C ASP A 237 8.06 26.46 0.72
N TYR A 238 7.84 25.14 0.68
CA TYR A 238 8.90 24.13 0.56
C TYR A 238 8.99 23.50 -0.83
N CYS A 239 7.98 23.72 -1.66
CA CYS A 239 7.98 23.25 -3.04
C CYS A 239 8.64 24.29 -3.95
N ASN A 240 9.52 23.84 -4.84
CA ASN A 240 10.12 24.71 -5.84
C ASN A 240 9.10 25.08 -6.93
N ALA A 241 9.50 25.97 -7.85
CA ALA A 241 8.61 26.46 -8.90
C ALA A 241 8.08 25.34 -9.81
N LYS A 242 8.92 24.35 -10.14
CA LYS A 242 8.56 23.22 -11.02
C LYS A 242 7.55 22.30 -10.33
N GLU A 243 7.75 21.99 -9.05
CA GLU A 243 6.79 21.21 -8.28
C GLU A 243 5.43 21.90 -8.19
N LYS A 244 5.42 23.22 -7.93
CA LYS A 244 4.18 24.01 -7.86
C LYS A 244 3.39 23.95 -9.17
N GLU A 245 4.06 24.01 -10.31
CA GLU A 245 3.44 23.84 -11.63
C GLU A 245 2.84 22.44 -11.79
N LEU A 246 3.48 21.41 -11.23
CA LEU A 246 3.04 20.02 -11.31
C LEU A 246 1.97 19.64 -10.28
N LEU A 247 1.73 20.44 -9.24
CA LEU A 247 0.78 20.12 -8.16
C LEU A 247 -0.62 19.69 -8.65
N PRO A 248 -1.24 20.32 -9.67
CA PRO A 248 -2.51 19.85 -10.20
C PRO A 248 -2.43 18.40 -10.71
N LEU A 249 -1.41 18.08 -11.52
CA LEU A 249 -1.18 16.74 -12.04
C LEU A 249 -0.85 15.73 -10.92
N ILE A 250 -0.02 16.14 -9.96
CA ILE A 250 0.33 15.32 -8.77
C ILE A 250 -0.94 14.92 -8.01
N LYS A 251 -1.85 15.87 -7.75
CA LYS A 251 -3.13 15.59 -7.09
C LYS A 251 -3.98 14.60 -7.88
N GLU A 252 -4.01 14.72 -9.21
CA GLU A 252 -4.73 13.78 -10.08
C GLU A 252 -4.13 12.36 -10.05
N ILE A 253 -2.80 12.22 -10.00
CA ILE A 253 -2.14 10.91 -9.90
C ILE A 253 -2.40 10.27 -8.53
N VAL A 254 -2.29 11.06 -7.45
CA VAL A 254 -2.55 10.61 -6.08
C VAL A 254 -4.00 10.15 -5.91
N ALA A 255 -4.96 10.81 -6.57
CA ALA A 255 -6.38 10.41 -6.55
C ALA A 255 -6.68 9.07 -7.25
N LEU A 256 -5.69 8.45 -7.92
CA LEU A 256 -5.81 7.09 -8.44
C LEU A 256 -5.55 6.01 -7.36
N GLU A 257 -5.33 6.37 -6.10
CA GLU A 257 -5.22 5.42 -4.98
C GLU A 257 -6.58 4.93 -4.47
N TYR A 258 -6.63 3.65 -4.09
CA TYR A 258 -7.84 3.00 -3.57
C TYR A 258 -8.10 3.26 -2.07
N TRP A 259 -7.08 3.64 -1.29
CA TRP A 259 -7.14 3.71 0.18
C TRP A 259 -7.16 5.12 0.76
N MET A 260 -7.04 6.15 -0.08
CA MET A 260 -7.04 7.52 0.41
C MET A 260 -8.44 7.99 0.77
N GLU A 261 -8.56 8.64 1.93
CA GLU A 261 -9.73 9.45 2.30
C GLU A 261 -9.79 10.70 1.41
N LEU A 262 -10.21 10.51 0.16
CA LEU A 262 -10.57 11.63 -0.70
C LEU A 262 -11.79 12.33 -0.09
N PRO A 263 -11.87 13.67 -0.14
CA PRO A 263 -13.00 14.42 0.43
C PRO A 263 -14.32 13.82 -0.07
N GLU A 264 -15.11 13.24 0.84
CA GLU A 264 -16.25 12.35 0.52
C GLU A 264 -17.34 13.00 -0.36
N GLN A 265 -17.29 14.33 -0.50
CA GLN A 265 -18.41 15.14 -0.96
C GLN A 265 -18.24 15.75 -2.35
N GLU A 266 -17.03 15.84 -2.91
CA GLU A 266 -16.77 16.54 -4.17
C GLU A 266 -16.42 15.60 -5.33
N LEU A 267 -16.86 15.97 -6.54
CA LEU A 267 -16.40 15.32 -7.77
C LEU A 267 -14.95 15.74 -8.02
N PHE A 268 -14.11 14.76 -8.34
CA PHE A 268 -12.70 15.00 -8.62
C PHE A 268 -12.49 15.21 -10.13
N SER A 269 -11.69 16.20 -10.53
CA SER A 269 -11.36 16.43 -11.94
C SER A 269 -10.00 15.82 -12.29
N PHE A 270 -9.89 15.28 -13.50
CA PHE A 270 -8.67 14.68 -14.06
C PHE A 270 -8.22 15.42 -15.32
N SER A 271 -8.23 16.74 -15.25
CA SER A 271 -7.98 17.64 -16.37
C SER A 271 -6.60 17.48 -17.02
N GLU A 272 -5.54 17.40 -16.21
CA GLU A 272 -4.15 17.32 -16.69
C GLU A 272 -3.85 15.93 -17.26
N LEU A 273 -4.25 14.86 -16.57
CA LEU A 273 -4.11 13.49 -17.06
C LEU A 273 -4.91 13.25 -18.33
N LYS A 274 -6.12 13.80 -18.45
CA LYS A 274 -6.91 13.70 -19.70
C LYS A 274 -6.23 14.42 -20.85
N LYS A 275 -5.72 15.63 -20.61
CA LYS A 275 -4.98 16.41 -21.62
C LYS A 275 -3.76 15.64 -22.13
N LEU A 276 -2.97 15.06 -21.21
CA LEU A 276 -1.81 14.24 -21.58
C LEU A 276 -2.23 12.95 -22.31
N ALA A 277 -3.25 12.24 -21.81
CA ALA A 277 -3.76 11.04 -22.48
C ALA A 277 -4.25 11.34 -23.91
N HIS A 278 -4.92 12.47 -24.10
CA HIS A 278 -5.36 12.94 -25.42
C HIS A 278 -4.18 13.25 -26.34
N GLN A 279 -3.20 14.01 -25.86
CA GLN A 279 -2.00 14.39 -26.63
C GLN A 279 -1.24 13.16 -27.15
N TYR A 280 -1.17 12.10 -26.35
CA TYR A 280 -0.52 10.85 -26.72
C TYR A 280 -1.45 9.84 -27.44
N GLY A 281 -2.71 10.19 -27.71
CA GLY A 281 -3.66 9.37 -28.46
C GLY A 281 -4.27 8.19 -27.70
N TYR A 282 -4.23 8.20 -26.36
CA TYR A 282 -4.73 7.13 -25.50
C TYR A 282 -6.23 7.30 -25.16
N ASN A 283 -7.08 7.26 -26.19
CA ASN A 283 -8.53 7.50 -26.08
C ASN A 283 -9.24 6.65 -25.01
N LYS A 284 -8.80 5.40 -24.78
CA LYS A 284 -9.41 4.54 -23.75
C LYS A 284 -9.17 5.08 -22.34
N ALA A 285 -7.96 5.55 -22.07
CA ALA A 285 -7.59 6.15 -20.78
C ALA A 285 -8.37 7.46 -20.57
N GLU A 286 -8.41 8.32 -21.60
CA GLU A 286 -9.18 9.58 -21.58
C GLU A 286 -10.67 9.35 -21.25
N ILE A 287 -11.31 8.37 -21.91
CA ILE A 287 -12.72 8.00 -21.64
C ILE A 287 -12.92 7.51 -20.21
N MET A 288 -11.97 6.74 -19.66
CA MET A 288 -12.08 6.25 -18.29
C MET A 288 -11.92 7.36 -17.26
N LEU A 289 -10.95 8.26 -17.46
CA LEU A 289 -10.78 9.46 -16.64
C LEU A 289 -12.05 10.30 -16.65
N GLY A 290 -12.65 10.55 -17.82
CA GLY A 290 -13.93 11.27 -17.92
C GLY A 290 -15.11 10.59 -17.20
N LYS A 291 -15.09 9.26 -17.05
CA LYS A 291 -16.09 8.56 -16.24
C LYS A 291 -15.86 8.77 -14.75
N LEU A 292 -14.61 8.82 -14.30
CA LEU A 292 -14.27 9.08 -12.89
C LEU A 292 -14.78 10.46 -12.45
N GLU A 293 -14.73 11.47 -13.33
CA GLU A 293 -15.23 12.83 -13.05
C GLU A 293 -16.76 12.90 -12.80
N THR A 294 -17.50 11.84 -13.13
CA THR A 294 -18.96 11.77 -12.93
C THR A 294 -19.38 10.98 -11.69
N ILE A 295 -18.42 10.39 -10.97
CA ILE A 295 -18.66 9.46 -9.87
C ILE A 295 -17.92 9.99 -8.65
N LYS A 296 -18.56 9.94 -7.49
CA LYS A 296 -17.92 10.34 -6.24
C LYS A 296 -16.84 9.32 -5.85
N PRO A 297 -15.68 9.76 -5.33
CA PRO A 297 -14.63 8.86 -4.87
C PRO A 297 -15.10 7.78 -3.88
N SER A 298 -16.09 8.11 -3.04
CA SER A 298 -16.69 7.20 -2.07
C SER A 298 -17.53 6.05 -2.68
N ASP A 299 -17.86 6.10 -3.97
CA ASP A 299 -18.62 5.05 -4.64
C ASP A 299 -17.70 3.88 -5.03
N ASN A 300 -18.08 2.65 -4.68
CA ASN A 300 -17.37 1.42 -5.08
C ASN A 300 -17.15 1.31 -6.61
N LYS A 301 -17.99 1.94 -7.42
CA LYS A 301 -17.83 2.01 -8.88
C LYS A 301 -16.60 2.82 -9.28
N PHE A 302 -16.23 3.87 -8.54
CA PHE A 302 -15.03 4.67 -8.76
C PHE A 302 -13.80 3.77 -8.75
N TYR A 303 -13.61 3.02 -7.68
CA TYR A 303 -12.49 2.09 -7.50
C TYR A 303 -12.39 1.03 -8.60
N LYS A 304 -13.53 0.47 -9.03
CA LYS A 304 -13.56 -0.50 -10.13
C LYS A 304 -13.14 0.10 -11.46
N ILE A 305 -13.37 1.40 -11.68
CA ILE A 305 -12.93 2.11 -12.88
C ILE A 305 -11.45 2.44 -12.77
N VAL A 306 -10.98 2.93 -11.61
CA VAL A 306 -9.55 3.18 -11.34
C VAL A 306 -8.72 1.92 -11.60
N LYS A 307 -9.11 0.77 -11.05
CA LYS A 307 -8.39 -0.50 -11.28
C LYS A 307 -8.28 -0.87 -12.77
N LYS A 308 -9.34 -0.61 -13.55
CA LYS A 308 -9.34 -0.84 -15.01
C LYS A 308 -8.49 0.17 -15.76
N LEU A 309 -8.50 1.42 -15.32
CA LEU A 309 -7.68 2.48 -15.88
C LEU A 309 -6.20 2.17 -15.67
N ILE A 310 -5.79 1.84 -14.44
CA ILE A 310 -4.41 1.45 -14.13
C ILE A 310 -3.97 0.25 -14.98
N ALA A 311 -4.81 -0.79 -15.10
CA ALA A 311 -4.49 -1.94 -15.96
C ALA A 311 -4.22 -1.55 -17.43
N ILE A 312 -4.94 -0.55 -17.97
CA ILE A 312 -4.69 -0.02 -19.32
C ILE A 312 -3.40 0.80 -19.36
N LEU A 313 -3.20 1.68 -18.38
CA LEU A 313 -2.05 2.57 -18.32
C LEU A 313 -0.73 1.81 -18.09
N CYS A 314 -0.77 0.60 -17.53
CA CYS A 314 0.37 -0.30 -17.36
C CYS A 314 0.70 -1.12 -18.62
N GLU A 315 -0.07 -1.01 -19.71
CA GLU A 315 0.29 -1.65 -20.98
C GLU A 315 1.49 -0.92 -21.62
N LYS A 316 2.43 -1.68 -22.22
CA LYS A 316 3.65 -1.13 -22.86
C LYS A 316 3.40 0.02 -23.85
N GLN A 317 2.26 0.02 -24.52
CA GLN A 317 1.91 1.11 -25.44
C GLN A 317 1.74 2.47 -24.76
N CYS A 318 1.44 2.51 -23.45
CA CYS A 318 1.21 3.72 -22.65
C CYS A 318 2.46 4.26 -21.95
N GLU A 319 3.60 3.59 -22.09
CA GLU A 319 4.87 4.02 -21.51
C GLU A 319 5.30 5.45 -21.90
N PRO A 320 5.13 5.93 -23.15
CA PRO A 320 5.49 7.32 -23.49
C PRO A 320 4.79 8.37 -22.63
N LEU A 321 3.51 8.18 -22.31
CA LEU A 321 2.78 9.06 -21.39
C LEU A 321 3.38 9.01 -19.98
N TRP A 322 3.73 7.83 -19.50
CA TRP A 322 4.35 7.68 -18.20
C TRP A 322 5.74 8.35 -18.15
N ARG A 323 6.57 8.16 -19.17
CA ARG A 323 7.91 8.77 -19.26
C ARG A 323 7.84 10.30 -19.29
N GLU A 324 6.86 10.88 -19.99
CA GLU A 324 6.61 12.32 -19.96
C GLU A 324 6.39 12.85 -18.54
N ILE A 325 5.57 12.15 -17.76
CA ILE A 325 5.25 12.54 -16.37
C ILE A 325 6.45 12.31 -15.46
N TYR A 326 7.08 11.13 -15.56
CA TYR A 326 8.25 10.76 -14.79
C TYR A 326 9.40 11.76 -15.00
N ASN A 327 9.66 12.17 -16.23
CA ASN A 327 10.72 13.13 -16.54
C ASN A 327 10.42 14.50 -15.94
N LYS A 328 9.17 14.98 -16.02
CA LYS A 328 8.77 16.25 -15.38
C LYS A 328 8.96 16.23 -13.88
N ILE A 329 8.56 15.14 -13.23
CA ILE A 329 8.72 14.95 -11.79
C ILE A 329 10.21 14.87 -11.45
N THR A 330 10.98 14.03 -12.13
CA THR A 330 12.43 13.89 -11.90
C THR A 330 13.16 15.22 -12.06
N GLU A 331 12.82 15.98 -13.10
CA GLU A 331 13.38 17.31 -13.34
C GLU A 331 13.05 18.29 -12.20
N SER A 332 11.84 18.22 -11.64
CA SER A 332 11.45 19.03 -10.48
C SER A 332 12.18 18.64 -9.20
N GLN A 333 12.77 17.44 -9.11
CA GLN A 333 13.50 16.99 -7.92
C GLN A 333 15.00 17.33 -7.93
N THR A 334 15.57 17.74 -9.08
CA THR A 334 17.02 17.89 -9.26
C THR A 334 17.71 18.88 -8.32
N GLU A 335 16.98 19.85 -7.76
CA GLU A 335 17.50 20.85 -6.82
C GLU A 335 17.60 20.34 -5.37
N TYR A 336 16.93 19.23 -5.06
CA TYR A 336 16.90 18.68 -3.71
C TYR A 336 18.01 17.67 -3.48
N PRO A 337 18.61 17.65 -2.28
CA PRO A 337 19.58 16.62 -1.92
C PRO A 337 18.91 15.25 -1.78
N ASN A 338 19.66 14.19 -2.03
CA ASN A 338 19.21 12.83 -1.74
C ASN A 338 19.18 12.62 -0.23
N LYS A 339 18.09 12.04 0.28
CA LYS A 339 17.93 11.77 1.71
C LYS A 339 19.03 10.84 2.25
N VAL A 340 19.30 9.74 1.55
CA VAL A 340 20.33 8.76 1.96
C VAL A 340 21.71 9.39 2.03
N ASP A 341 22.11 10.17 1.01
CA ASP A 341 23.40 10.86 1.02
C ASP A 341 23.50 11.94 2.11
N SER A 342 22.37 12.45 2.61
CA SER A 342 22.32 13.49 3.65
C SER A 342 22.36 12.92 5.06
N LEU A 343 21.79 11.74 5.28
CA LEU A 343 21.54 11.19 6.61
C LEU A 343 22.38 9.95 6.94
N CYS A 344 22.77 9.16 5.94
CA CYS A 344 23.54 7.92 6.14
C CYS A 344 25.03 8.23 6.37
N ASP A 345 25.71 7.35 7.11
CA ASP A 345 27.16 7.42 7.23
C ASP A 345 27.82 7.24 5.86
N LYS A 346 28.71 8.18 5.53
CA LYS A 346 29.31 8.26 4.19
C LYS A 346 30.24 7.07 3.90
N GLU A 347 30.99 6.60 4.89
CA GLU A 347 31.93 5.49 4.70
C GLU A 347 31.17 4.18 4.49
N LEU A 348 30.10 3.95 5.27
CA LEU A 348 29.19 2.83 5.09
C LEU A 348 28.58 2.83 3.68
N LEU A 349 27.99 3.94 3.27
CA LEU A 349 27.31 4.07 1.99
C LEU A 349 28.27 3.84 0.80
N GLU A 350 29.46 4.45 0.84
CA GLU A 350 30.49 4.23 -0.19
C GLU A 350 30.98 2.79 -0.23
N SER A 351 31.12 2.13 0.93
CA SER A 351 31.50 0.71 1.00
C SER A 351 30.45 -0.19 0.36
N VAL A 352 29.17 -0.02 0.72
CA VAL A 352 28.07 -0.85 0.20
C VAL A 352 27.94 -0.69 -1.31
N ARG A 353 27.95 0.55 -1.82
CA ARG A 353 27.91 0.83 -3.27
C ARG A 353 29.07 0.16 -4.01
N LYS A 354 30.27 0.19 -3.45
CA LYS A 354 31.46 -0.44 -4.01
C LYS A 354 31.38 -1.96 -3.99
N ASP A 355 30.90 -2.55 -2.90
CA ASP A 355 30.75 -4.00 -2.79
C ASP A 355 29.71 -4.52 -3.80
N ILE A 356 28.59 -3.81 -3.97
CA ILE A 356 27.60 -4.10 -5.02
C ILE A 356 28.24 -4.01 -6.41
N GLN A 357 29.01 -2.95 -6.69
CA GLN A 357 29.72 -2.79 -7.97
C GLN A 357 30.61 -4.01 -8.27
N VAL A 358 31.45 -4.40 -7.32
CA VAL A 358 32.37 -5.55 -7.46
C VAL A 358 31.60 -6.86 -7.68
N LEU A 359 30.53 -7.07 -6.90
CA LEU A 359 29.69 -8.26 -7.03
C LEU A 359 29.01 -8.31 -8.40
N MET A 360 28.42 -7.22 -8.89
CA MET A 360 27.75 -7.16 -10.20
C MET A 360 28.74 -7.40 -11.36
N GLU A 361 29.92 -6.77 -11.31
CA GLU A 361 31.00 -7.00 -12.29
C GLU A 361 31.42 -8.48 -12.33
N SER A 362 31.53 -9.13 -11.16
CA SER A 362 31.87 -10.56 -11.08
C SER A 362 30.83 -11.47 -11.73
N LYS A 363 29.57 -11.03 -11.82
CA LYS A 363 28.47 -11.75 -12.49
C LYS A 363 28.34 -11.41 -13.98
N GLY A 364 29.22 -10.54 -14.49
CA GLY A 364 29.29 -10.15 -15.90
C GLY A 364 28.32 -9.05 -16.30
N TYR A 365 27.79 -8.30 -15.33
CA TYR A 365 27.10 -7.04 -15.62
C TYR A 365 28.12 -5.95 -15.94
N ILE A 366 27.73 -5.05 -16.83
CA ILE A 366 28.48 -3.86 -17.22
C ILE A 366 27.73 -2.61 -16.74
N SER A 367 28.38 -1.44 -16.83
CA SER A 367 27.96 -0.14 -16.27
C SER A 367 28.34 0.06 -14.80
N THR A 368 27.98 1.22 -14.25
CA THR A 368 28.34 1.66 -12.91
C THR A 368 27.09 1.85 -12.06
N TYR A 369 27.21 1.56 -10.77
CA TYR A 369 26.18 1.85 -9.77
C TYR A 369 25.53 3.24 -9.98
N PRO A 370 24.20 3.36 -9.92
CA PRO A 370 23.22 2.34 -9.50
C PRO A 370 22.71 1.43 -10.63
N ASP A 371 23.12 1.64 -11.88
CA ASP A 371 22.57 0.99 -13.07
C ASP A 371 23.50 -0.07 -13.66
N PHE A 372 22.99 -1.28 -13.80
CA PHE A 372 23.72 -2.43 -14.32
C PHE A 372 22.96 -3.06 -15.48
N VAL A 373 23.68 -3.42 -16.54
CA VAL A 373 23.11 -4.10 -17.70
C VAL A 373 23.94 -5.30 -18.11
N LYS A 374 23.27 -6.33 -18.64
CA LYS A 374 23.93 -7.51 -19.20
C LYS A 374 23.16 -8.03 -20.40
N ASP A 375 23.83 -8.17 -21.53
CA ASP A 375 23.29 -8.88 -22.69
C ASP A 375 23.38 -10.39 -22.49
N GLY A 376 22.35 -11.11 -22.94
CA GLY A 376 22.30 -12.55 -22.79
C GLY A 376 21.33 -13.25 -23.73
N VAL A 377 21.20 -14.56 -23.48
CA VAL A 377 20.37 -15.48 -24.26
C VAL A 377 19.59 -16.34 -23.27
N LEU A 378 18.27 -16.43 -23.46
CA LEU A 378 17.44 -17.32 -22.66
C LEU A 378 17.30 -18.68 -23.37
N ASN A 379 18.03 -19.68 -22.86
CA ASN A 379 17.95 -21.04 -23.34
C ASN A 379 16.85 -21.83 -22.62
N GLY A 380 16.10 -22.64 -23.38
CA GLY A 380 15.03 -23.47 -22.83
C GLY A 380 13.72 -22.73 -22.62
N ILE A 381 12.74 -23.43 -22.05
CA ILE A 381 11.40 -22.90 -21.75
C ILE A 381 11.32 -22.69 -20.24
N HIS A 382 10.88 -21.50 -19.86
CA HIS A 382 10.72 -21.03 -18.49
C HIS A 382 9.27 -20.62 -18.26
N LEU A 383 8.87 -20.70 -17.00
CA LEU A 383 7.57 -20.29 -16.52
C LEU A 383 7.84 -19.21 -15.49
N GLU A 384 7.54 -17.96 -15.84
CA GLU A 384 7.86 -16.79 -15.04
C GLU A 384 6.58 -16.08 -14.61
N HIS A 385 6.58 -15.54 -13.40
CA HIS A 385 5.45 -14.81 -12.85
C HIS A 385 5.77 -13.32 -12.79
N SER A 386 5.00 -12.49 -13.49
CA SER A 386 5.14 -11.04 -13.44
C SER A 386 3.78 -10.39 -13.68
N TYR A 387 3.51 -9.21 -13.11
CA TYR A 387 2.20 -8.53 -13.23
C TYR A 387 0.99 -9.36 -12.77
N ASN A 388 1.15 -10.18 -11.72
CA ASN A 388 0.14 -11.13 -11.28
C ASN A 388 -0.34 -12.10 -12.38
N MET A 389 0.51 -12.34 -13.39
CA MET A 389 0.26 -13.27 -14.49
C MET A 389 1.46 -14.19 -14.69
N THR A 390 1.18 -15.40 -15.15
CA THR A 390 2.21 -16.41 -15.44
C THR A 390 2.43 -16.49 -16.95
N TYR A 391 3.69 -16.38 -17.37
CA TYR A 391 4.12 -16.38 -18.75
C TYR A 391 5.01 -17.58 -19.05
N PHE A 392 4.79 -18.20 -20.22
CA PHE A 392 5.76 -19.10 -20.82
C PHE A 392 6.71 -18.27 -21.68
N VAL A 393 7.98 -18.22 -21.29
CA VAL A 393 9.05 -17.50 -22.01
C VAL A 393 10.17 -18.47 -22.34
N GLY A 394 10.85 -18.31 -23.47
CA GLY A 394 11.92 -19.24 -23.82
C GLY A 394 12.47 -19.08 -25.21
N MET A 395 13.67 -19.64 -25.40
CA MET A 395 14.40 -19.65 -26.67
C MET A 395 14.65 -18.24 -27.25
N GLU A 396 14.89 -17.25 -26.37
CA GLU A 396 15.11 -15.86 -26.76
C GLU A 396 16.59 -15.61 -27.03
N LYS A 397 16.91 -15.19 -28.27
CA LYS A 397 18.29 -14.94 -28.73
C LYS A 397 18.86 -13.58 -28.32
N HIS A 398 17.98 -12.66 -27.92
CA HIS A 398 18.33 -11.29 -27.55
C HIS A 398 17.57 -10.95 -26.27
N ALA A 399 18.22 -11.18 -25.13
CA ALA A 399 17.73 -10.76 -23.83
C ALA A 399 18.68 -9.69 -23.27
N GLN A 400 18.11 -8.65 -22.68
CA GLN A 400 18.83 -7.70 -21.85
C GLN A 400 18.33 -7.83 -20.42
N TYR A 401 19.27 -7.92 -19.49
CA TYR A 401 19.03 -8.02 -18.06
C TYR A 401 19.46 -6.70 -17.44
N HIS A 402 18.55 -6.06 -16.70
CA HIS A 402 18.77 -4.76 -16.07
C HIS A 402 18.65 -4.92 -14.56
N ILE A 403 19.59 -4.33 -13.82
CA ILE A 403 19.46 -4.16 -12.38
C ILE A 403 19.69 -2.69 -12.05
N HIS A 404 18.71 -2.08 -11.38
CA HIS A 404 18.86 -0.74 -10.80
C HIS A 404 18.78 -0.82 -9.28
N CYS A 405 19.68 -0.13 -8.59
CA CYS A 405 19.73 -0.11 -7.14
C CYS A 405 19.09 1.17 -6.59
N TYR A 406 17.97 1.01 -5.88
CA TYR A 406 17.36 2.07 -5.09
C TYR A 406 17.79 1.97 -3.63
N GLU A 407 18.10 3.12 -3.04
CA GLU A 407 18.52 3.21 -1.65
C GLU A 407 17.46 3.93 -0.83
N SER A 408 17.14 3.40 0.33
CA SER A 408 16.37 4.12 1.35
C SER A 408 17.08 4.03 2.69
N PHE A 409 16.90 5.07 3.49
CA PHE A 409 17.52 5.18 4.80
C PHE A 409 16.46 5.54 5.83
N GLU A 410 16.33 4.68 6.83
CA GLU A 410 15.56 4.93 8.04
C GLU A 410 16.57 5.06 9.19
N GLU A 411 16.59 6.26 9.79
CA GLU A 411 17.52 6.55 10.87
C GLU A 411 17.25 5.59 12.04
N ASN A 412 18.32 5.00 12.59
CA ASN A 412 18.27 4.03 13.67
C ASN A 412 17.67 2.65 13.35
N ASP A 413 17.30 2.39 12.08
CA ASP A 413 16.73 1.10 11.67
C ASP A 413 17.65 0.41 10.65
N TYR A 414 17.41 0.63 9.35
CA TYR A 414 18.18 -0.01 8.27
C TYR A 414 18.59 0.99 7.18
N LEU A 415 19.76 0.74 6.58
CA LEU A 415 20.02 1.11 5.20
C LEU A 415 19.47 -0.02 4.32
N THR A 416 18.53 0.28 3.44
CA THR A 416 17.90 -0.73 2.59
C THR A 416 18.24 -0.49 1.12
N ILE A 417 18.68 -1.56 0.45
CA ILE A 417 18.94 -1.58 -0.98
C ILE A 417 17.84 -2.40 -1.67
N GLN A 418 17.08 -1.78 -2.56
CA GLN A 418 16.13 -2.45 -3.43
C GLN A 418 16.72 -2.62 -4.83
N PHE A 419 16.90 -3.87 -5.23
CA PHE A 419 17.30 -4.24 -6.58
C PHE A 419 16.06 -4.39 -7.46
N LEU A 420 15.93 -3.49 -8.44
CA LEU A 420 14.94 -3.61 -9.49
C LEU A 420 15.49 -4.52 -10.58
N CYS A 421 14.89 -5.69 -10.73
CA CYS A 421 15.38 -6.75 -11.62
C CYS A 421 14.49 -6.82 -12.86
N GLY A 422 14.97 -6.25 -13.97
CA GLY A 422 14.26 -6.21 -15.24
C GLY A 422 14.81 -7.21 -16.27
N THR A 423 13.91 -7.87 -17.00
CA THR A 423 14.25 -8.69 -18.17
C THR A 423 13.55 -8.15 -19.40
N ALA A 424 14.32 -7.75 -20.42
CA ALA A 424 13.80 -7.32 -21.71
C ALA A 424 14.15 -8.32 -22.80
N PHE A 425 13.14 -9.01 -23.34
CA PHE A 425 13.29 -9.79 -24.55
C PHE A 425 13.11 -8.86 -25.76
N LEU A 426 14.19 -8.62 -26.50
CA LEU A 426 14.22 -7.66 -27.60
C LEU A 426 13.95 -8.34 -28.95
N LYS A 427 13.17 -7.67 -29.79
CA LYS A 427 13.10 -8.05 -31.21
C LYS A 427 14.35 -7.56 -31.90
N LYS A 428 14.66 -8.15 -33.06
CA LYS A 428 15.80 -7.71 -33.88
C LYS A 428 15.73 -6.21 -34.26
N SER A 429 14.52 -5.67 -34.41
CA SER A 429 14.28 -4.24 -34.68
C SER A 429 14.48 -3.33 -33.48
N GLU A 430 14.60 -3.90 -32.27
CA GLU A 430 14.68 -3.19 -30.99
C GLU A 430 16.07 -3.32 -30.35
N ALA A 431 17.01 -4.02 -31.01
CA ALA A 431 18.34 -4.33 -30.47
C ALA A 431 19.23 -3.09 -30.26
N GLU A 432 18.90 -1.96 -30.89
CA GLU A 432 19.59 -0.67 -30.75
C GLU A 432 18.79 0.33 -29.91
N MET A 433 17.64 -0.08 -29.33
CA MET A 433 16.88 0.81 -28.44
C MET A 433 17.57 0.93 -27.10
N ASP A 434 17.57 2.14 -26.55
CA ASP A 434 17.99 2.41 -25.18
C ASP A 434 16.90 1.91 -24.23
N VAL A 435 17.10 0.73 -23.66
CA VAL A 435 16.16 0.06 -22.75
C VAL A 435 16.72 0.16 -21.34
N ASP A 436 15.89 0.64 -20.42
CA ASP A 436 16.19 0.72 -19.00
C ASP A 436 15.33 -0.26 -18.19
N VAL A 437 15.59 -0.31 -16.87
CA VAL A 437 14.79 -1.15 -15.97
C VAL A 437 13.31 -0.73 -15.93
N TYR A 438 12.99 0.55 -16.16
CA TYR A 438 11.62 1.05 -16.11
C TYR A 438 10.78 0.59 -17.31
N ASP A 439 11.41 0.34 -18.46
CA ASP A 439 10.78 -0.33 -19.61
C ASP A 439 10.22 -1.70 -19.20
N CYS A 440 10.90 -2.35 -18.26
CA CYS A 440 10.52 -3.66 -17.75
C CYS A 440 9.32 -3.62 -16.79
N LEU A 441 8.88 -2.44 -16.32
CA LEU A 441 7.68 -2.23 -15.49
C LEU A 441 6.37 -2.24 -16.30
N PHE A 442 6.42 -2.21 -17.63
CA PHE A 442 5.21 -2.26 -18.44
C PHE A 442 4.86 -3.67 -18.89
N ASN A 443 3.57 -4.02 -18.81
CA ASN A 443 3.09 -5.28 -19.33
C ASN A 443 3.22 -5.32 -20.86
N ALA A 444 4.17 -6.13 -21.31
CA ALA A 444 4.46 -6.41 -22.71
C ALA A 444 4.17 -7.88 -23.07
N LYS A 445 3.16 -8.50 -22.45
CA LYS A 445 2.75 -9.90 -22.71
C LYS A 445 3.90 -10.90 -22.56
N GLY A 446 4.69 -10.77 -21.49
CA GLY A 446 5.83 -11.62 -21.21
C GLY A 446 7.12 -11.27 -21.98
N ARG A 447 7.13 -10.21 -22.80
CA ARG A 447 8.36 -9.67 -23.42
C ARG A 447 9.18 -8.78 -22.47
N ARG A 448 8.56 -8.39 -21.37
CA ARG A 448 9.12 -7.62 -20.26
C ARG A 448 8.74 -8.33 -18.97
N LEU A 449 9.71 -8.59 -18.12
CA LEU A 449 9.53 -9.19 -16.80
C LEU A 449 10.19 -8.27 -15.78
N PHE A 450 9.58 -8.18 -14.61
CA PHE A 450 10.06 -7.34 -13.52
C PHE A 450 9.88 -8.03 -12.18
N HIS A 451 10.90 -7.89 -11.34
CA HIS A 451 10.95 -8.37 -9.97
C HIS A 451 11.68 -7.35 -9.11
N THR A 452 11.39 -7.35 -7.81
CA THR A 452 12.16 -6.62 -6.80
C THR A 452 12.84 -7.60 -5.86
N VAL A 453 14.03 -7.26 -5.40
CA VAL A 453 14.75 -7.94 -4.31
C VAL A 453 15.18 -6.88 -3.33
N HIS A 454 15.09 -7.15 -2.03
CA HIS A 454 15.45 -6.21 -0.98
C HIS A 454 16.63 -6.77 -0.18
N HIS A 455 17.50 -5.89 0.27
CA HIS A 455 18.61 -6.19 1.17
C HIS A 455 18.62 -5.17 2.28
N TYR A 456 18.57 -5.64 3.53
CA TYR A 456 18.51 -4.79 4.71
C TYR A 456 19.85 -4.82 5.46
N ILE A 457 20.41 -3.64 5.71
CA ILE A 457 21.65 -3.46 6.46
C ILE A 457 21.29 -2.83 7.80
N PRO A 458 21.27 -3.59 8.91
CA PRO A 458 20.93 -3.05 10.23
C PRO A 458 21.97 -2.03 10.67
N LEU A 459 21.49 -0.89 11.17
CA LEU A 459 22.33 0.18 11.71
C LEU A 459 22.53 0.05 13.23
N GLN A 460 21.65 -0.71 13.89
CA GLN A 460 21.78 -1.10 15.29
C GLN A 460 22.07 -2.59 15.40
N THR A 461 23.09 -2.95 16.17
CA THR A 461 23.33 -4.34 16.59
C THR A 461 22.39 -4.68 17.73
N GLU A 462 21.16 -5.07 17.43
CA GLU A 462 20.42 -5.93 18.35
C GLU A 462 21.03 -7.33 18.32
N GLU A 463 21.12 -8.01 19.48
CA GLU A 463 21.84 -9.29 19.63
C GLU A 463 21.25 -10.46 18.79
N ASP A 464 20.07 -10.28 18.20
CA ASP A 464 19.30 -11.35 17.53
C ASP A 464 18.99 -11.11 16.04
N THR A 465 19.42 -10.00 15.43
CA THR A 465 19.17 -9.74 14.00
C THR A 465 20.31 -10.29 13.15
N GLU A 466 20.13 -11.48 12.56
CA GLU A 466 21.05 -11.98 11.52
C GLU A 466 21.02 -11.00 10.35
N ALA A 467 22.13 -10.29 10.13
CA ALA A 467 22.28 -9.39 8.99
C ALA A 467 22.16 -10.18 7.68
N ASP A 468 21.37 -9.67 6.73
CA ASP A 468 21.26 -10.27 5.41
C ASP A 468 22.64 -10.36 4.75
N ASN A 469 22.91 -11.42 4.00
CA ASN A 469 24.14 -11.53 3.24
C ASN A 469 23.98 -10.83 1.88
N LEU A 470 24.69 -9.71 1.70
CA LEU A 470 24.68 -8.93 0.46
C LEU A 470 24.98 -9.78 -0.79
N GLU A 471 25.92 -10.72 -0.71
CA GLU A 471 26.25 -11.59 -1.84
C GLU A 471 25.06 -12.48 -2.24
N THR A 472 24.30 -12.96 -1.24
CA THR A 472 23.11 -13.76 -1.50
C THR A 472 22.01 -12.91 -2.12
N SER A 473 21.74 -11.72 -1.59
CA SER A 473 20.72 -10.82 -2.14
C SER A 473 21.06 -10.38 -3.58
N VAL A 474 22.32 -10.06 -3.88
CA VAL A 474 22.80 -9.77 -5.25
C VAL A 474 22.65 -11.01 -6.15
N THR A 475 22.97 -12.21 -5.63
CA THR A 475 22.80 -13.46 -6.39
C THR A 475 21.34 -13.73 -6.72
N ILE A 476 20.42 -13.47 -5.79
CA ILE A 476 18.97 -13.56 -6.02
C ILE A 476 18.54 -12.56 -7.09
N ALA A 477 18.97 -11.29 -6.98
CA ALA A 477 18.65 -10.23 -7.94
C ALA A 477 19.07 -10.60 -9.37
N VAL A 478 20.32 -11.06 -9.54
CA VAL A 478 20.84 -11.56 -10.81
C VAL A 478 20.03 -12.73 -11.33
N LYS A 479 19.74 -13.73 -10.48
CA LYS A 479 18.97 -14.90 -10.91
C LYS A 479 17.55 -14.52 -11.33
N LYS A 480 16.89 -13.59 -10.63
CA LYS A 480 15.57 -13.09 -11.01
C LYS A 480 15.62 -12.32 -12.33
N ALA A 481 16.59 -11.43 -12.52
CA ALA A 481 16.77 -10.71 -13.79
C ALA A 481 17.08 -11.67 -14.96
N GLU A 482 17.88 -12.71 -14.74
CA GLU A 482 18.27 -13.68 -15.78
C GLU A 482 17.28 -14.84 -15.98
N CYS A 483 16.15 -14.86 -15.26
CA CYS A 483 15.18 -15.97 -15.25
C CYS A 483 15.81 -17.33 -14.86
N ILE A 484 16.77 -17.29 -13.94
CA ILE A 484 17.44 -18.46 -13.37
C ILE A 484 16.72 -18.89 -12.10
N LYS A 485 16.57 -20.21 -11.93
CA LYS A 485 15.92 -20.78 -10.76
C LYS A 485 16.74 -20.54 -9.48
N LEU A 486 16.05 -20.09 -8.43
CA LEU A 486 16.59 -19.98 -7.08
C LEU A 486 16.81 -21.36 -6.42
N THR A 487 17.85 -21.48 -5.59
CA THR A 487 18.07 -22.60 -4.68
C THR A 487 17.03 -22.59 -3.56
N LYS A 488 16.94 -23.66 -2.76
CA LYS A 488 15.99 -23.69 -1.63
C LYS A 488 16.32 -22.65 -0.56
N GLU A 489 17.61 -22.37 -0.34
CA GLU A 489 18.07 -21.37 0.62
C GLU A 489 17.70 -19.98 0.13
N GLU A 490 18.02 -19.66 -1.13
CA GLU A 490 17.62 -18.41 -1.80
C GLU A 490 16.10 -18.20 -1.83
N GLN A 491 15.31 -19.28 -1.99
CA GLN A 491 13.85 -19.20 -1.94
C GLN A 491 13.33 -18.87 -0.55
N ASN A 492 13.94 -19.42 0.50
CA ASN A 492 13.54 -19.14 1.87
C ASN A 492 13.87 -17.69 2.24
N GLU A 493 14.97 -17.15 1.74
CA GLU A 493 15.35 -15.74 1.91
C GLU A 493 14.41 -14.82 1.12
N TYR A 494 14.12 -15.15 -0.13
CA TYR A 494 13.31 -14.29 -1.00
C TYR A 494 11.80 -14.32 -0.71
N TYR A 495 11.23 -15.50 -0.42
CA TYR A 495 9.79 -15.68 -0.21
C TYR A 495 9.41 -15.90 1.26
N GLY A 496 10.38 -15.99 2.17
CA GLY A 496 10.17 -16.51 3.53
C GLY A 496 9.98 -18.04 3.56
N LYS A 497 9.71 -18.60 4.75
CA LYS A 497 9.41 -20.03 4.92
C LYS A 497 8.10 -20.39 4.19
N LEU A 498 8.22 -20.84 2.94
CA LEU A 498 7.10 -21.30 2.11
C LEU A 498 6.25 -22.37 2.84
N ILE A 499 4.94 -22.16 2.89
CA ILE A 499 3.97 -23.21 3.21
C ILE A 499 4.17 -24.33 2.18
N PRO A 500 4.28 -25.61 2.58
CA PRO A 500 4.62 -26.68 1.67
C PRO A 500 3.61 -26.79 0.52
N GLY A 501 4.06 -26.55 -0.71
CA GLY A 501 3.24 -26.54 -1.94
C GLY A 501 2.44 -27.81 -2.24
N TRP A 502 2.62 -28.87 -1.45
CA TRP A 502 1.75 -30.04 -1.44
C TRP A 502 0.31 -29.72 -1.06
N GLY A 503 0.06 -28.73 -0.18
CA GLY A 503 -1.29 -28.30 0.17
C GLY A 503 -2.04 -27.72 -1.04
N MET A 504 -1.37 -26.84 -1.80
CA MET A 504 -1.89 -26.26 -3.05
C MET A 504 -2.09 -27.31 -4.14
N PHE A 505 -1.16 -28.26 -4.28
CA PHE A 505 -1.31 -29.41 -5.19
C PHE A 505 -2.62 -30.15 -4.94
N TRP A 506 -2.89 -30.54 -3.69
CA TRP A 506 -4.09 -31.28 -3.36
C TRP A 506 -5.35 -30.46 -3.57
N TRP A 507 -5.33 -29.15 -3.32
CA TRP A 507 -6.46 -28.27 -3.62
C TRP A 507 -6.77 -28.22 -5.13
N VAL A 508 -5.77 -27.97 -5.98
CA VAL A 508 -5.95 -27.92 -7.44
C VAL A 508 -6.32 -29.29 -8.00
N PHE A 509 -5.70 -30.35 -7.51
CA PHE A 509 -5.97 -31.72 -7.92
C PHE A 509 -7.41 -32.12 -7.56
N LEU A 510 -7.85 -31.89 -6.33
CA LEU A 510 -9.16 -32.32 -5.85
C LEU A 510 -10.30 -31.45 -6.39
N ILE A 511 -10.19 -30.12 -6.29
CA ILE A 511 -11.26 -29.22 -6.73
C ILE A 511 -11.21 -29.00 -8.24
N GLY A 512 -10.07 -28.53 -8.75
CA GLY A 512 -9.92 -28.17 -10.17
C GLY A 512 -10.08 -29.39 -11.07
N GLY A 513 -9.41 -30.49 -10.74
CA GLY A 513 -9.56 -31.78 -11.42
C GLY A 513 -11.00 -32.31 -11.35
N GLY A 514 -11.63 -32.24 -10.16
CA GLY A 514 -13.00 -32.72 -9.97
C GLY A 514 -14.02 -31.93 -10.80
N MET A 515 -13.96 -30.60 -10.75
CA MET A 515 -14.86 -29.75 -11.53
C MET A 515 -14.69 -29.95 -13.04
N PHE A 516 -13.45 -30.03 -13.53
CA PHE A 516 -13.17 -30.25 -14.94
C PHE A 516 -13.65 -31.64 -15.40
N GLY A 517 -13.36 -32.68 -14.61
CA GLY A 517 -13.82 -34.04 -14.88
C GLY A 517 -15.34 -34.15 -14.97
N ILE A 518 -16.07 -33.51 -14.06
CA ILE A 518 -17.54 -33.46 -14.08
C ILE A 518 -18.03 -32.74 -15.34
N ALA A 519 -17.50 -31.55 -15.63
CA ALA A 519 -17.89 -30.76 -16.81
C ALA A 519 -17.66 -31.52 -18.11
N MET A 520 -16.48 -32.14 -18.28
CA MET A 520 -16.15 -32.95 -19.46
C MET A 520 -17.07 -34.16 -19.60
N THR A 521 -17.37 -34.84 -18.51
CA THR A 521 -18.28 -36.00 -18.52
C THR A 521 -19.69 -35.60 -18.95
N LEU A 522 -20.19 -34.46 -18.47
CA LEU A 522 -21.50 -33.92 -18.85
C LEU A 522 -21.53 -33.48 -20.33
N ILE A 523 -20.49 -32.80 -20.81
CA ILE A 523 -20.39 -32.39 -22.22
C ILE A 523 -20.35 -33.61 -23.14
N MET A 524 -19.57 -34.62 -22.80
CA MET A 524 -19.50 -35.87 -23.57
C MET A 524 -20.82 -36.62 -23.57
N MET A 525 -21.51 -36.66 -22.43
CA MET A 525 -22.85 -37.24 -22.34
C MET A 525 -23.84 -36.53 -23.26
N LEU A 526 -23.81 -35.20 -23.28
CA LEU A 526 -24.68 -34.39 -24.11
C LEU A 526 -24.37 -34.57 -25.61
N LEU A 527 -23.09 -34.63 -25.97
CA LEU A 527 -22.65 -34.94 -27.34
C LEU A 527 -23.13 -36.32 -27.78
N CYS A 528 -22.98 -37.35 -26.95
CA CYS A 528 -23.46 -38.69 -27.24
C CYS A 528 -24.98 -38.75 -27.44
N ILE A 529 -25.75 -38.02 -26.64
CA ILE A 529 -27.21 -37.90 -26.81
C ILE A 529 -27.54 -37.23 -28.15
N ILE A 530 -26.87 -36.12 -28.48
CA ILE A 530 -27.08 -35.37 -29.72
C ILE A 530 -26.73 -36.23 -30.94
N THR A 531 -25.59 -36.92 -30.93
CA THR A 531 -25.17 -37.76 -32.05
C THR A 531 -26.16 -38.91 -32.27
N THR A 532 -26.57 -39.58 -31.21
CA THR A 532 -27.51 -40.72 -31.30
C THR A 532 -28.89 -40.26 -31.78
N ALA A 533 -29.36 -39.10 -31.33
CA ALA A 533 -30.55 -38.44 -31.84
C ALA A 533 -30.44 -38.06 -33.33
N ALA A 534 -29.28 -37.56 -33.77
CA ALA A 534 -29.03 -37.18 -35.17
C ALA A 534 -29.06 -38.37 -36.13
N PHE A 535 -28.72 -39.58 -35.65
CA PHE A 535 -28.85 -40.82 -36.41
C PHE A 535 -30.24 -41.49 -36.29
N GLY A 536 -31.20 -40.86 -35.61
CA GLY A 536 -32.57 -41.36 -35.47
C GLY A 536 -32.72 -42.51 -34.46
N LEU A 537 -31.69 -42.81 -33.65
CA LEU A 537 -31.63 -43.95 -32.73
C LEU A 537 -32.11 -43.58 -31.32
N PHE A 538 -33.23 -42.86 -31.21
CA PHE A 538 -33.72 -42.33 -29.94
C PHE A 538 -34.00 -43.41 -28.87
N ALA A 539 -34.39 -44.61 -29.29
CA ALA A 539 -34.67 -45.73 -28.40
C ALA A 539 -33.41 -46.28 -27.71
N ASP A 540 -32.22 -46.05 -28.30
CA ASP A 540 -30.94 -46.61 -27.83
C ASP A 540 -30.20 -45.69 -26.85
N ILE A 541 -30.69 -44.45 -26.67
CA ILE A 541 -30.09 -43.45 -25.77
C ILE A 541 -29.97 -43.98 -24.32
N PRO A 542 -31.00 -44.60 -23.71
CA PRO A 542 -30.89 -45.11 -22.34
C PRO A 542 -29.84 -46.22 -22.19
N GLU A 543 -29.66 -47.05 -23.21
CA GLU A 543 -28.70 -48.15 -23.17
C GLU A 543 -27.27 -47.64 -23.40
N MET A 544 -27.09 -46.69 -24.31
CA MET A 544 -25.83 -45.98 -24.50
C MET A 544 -25.38 -45.27 -23.22
N LEU A 545 -26.30 -44.58 -22.52
CA LEU A 545 -26.00 -43.91 -21.25
C LEU A 545 -25.63 -44.89 -20.12
N LYS A 546 -26.06 -46.16 -20.19
CA LYS A 546 -25.66 -47.18 -19.21
C LYS A 546 -24.33 -47.86 -19.53
N THR A 547 -24.03 -48.04 -20.81
CA THR A 547 -22.89 -48.83 -21.28
C THR A 547 -21.59 -48.03 -21.35
N MET A 548 -21.69 -46.69 -21.47
CA MET A 548 -20.53 -45.83 -21.58
C MET A 548 -19.82 -45.68 -20.22
N PRO A 549 -18.46 -45.78 -20.15
CA PRO A 549 -17.73 -45.81 -18.89
C PRO A 549 -17.53 -44.39 -18.33
N TRP A 550 -18.61 -43.75 -17.88
CA TRP A 550 -18.59 -42.37 -17.37
C TRP A 550 -17.62 -42.16 -16.21
N GLY A 551 -17.49 -43.14 -15.31
CA GLY A 551 -16.53 -43.08 -14.21
C GLY A 551 -15.08 -43.05 -14.69
N LEU A 552 -14.76 -43.74 -15.80
CA LEU A 552 -13.43 -43.72 -16.39
C LEU A 552 -13.15 -42.37 -17.08
N LEU A 553 -14.13 -41.81 -17.79
CA LEU A 553 -14.00 -40.49 -18.41
C LEU A 553 -13.84 -39.39 -17.36
N LEU A 554 -14.60 -39.47 -16.27
CA LEU A 554 -14.46 -38.60 -15.11
C LEU A 554 -13.05 -38.73 -14.50
N ALA A 555 -12.58 -39.96 -14.28
CA ALA A 555 -11.26 -40.21 -13.71
C ALA A 555 -10.12 -39.73 -14.63
N ILE A 556 -10.22 -39.92 -15.95
CA ILE A 556 -9.23 -39.43 -16.92
C ILE A 556 -9.22 -37.90 -16.95
N GLY A 557 -10.40 -37.26 -16.99
CA GLY A 557 -10.50 -35.80 -16.93
C GLY A 557 -9.95 -35.26 -15.62
N TRP A 558 -10.28 -35.89 -14.50
CA TRP A 558 -9.84 -35.48 -13.16
C TRP A 558 -8.33 -35.67 -12.98
N ILE A 559 -7.82 -36.89 -13.16
CA ILE A 559 -6.41 -37.21 -12.93
C ILE A 559 -5.52 -36.54 -13.98
N GLY A 560 -5.95 -36.54 -15.26
CA GLY A 560 -5.21 -35.92 -16.35
C GLY A 560 -5.11 -34.41 -16.17
N PHE A 561 -6.24 -33.72 -16.01
CA PHE A 561 -6.24 -32.26 -15.88
C PHE A 561 -5.78 -31.80 -14.49
N GLY A 562 -6.36 -32.36 -13.41
CA GLY A 562 -6.00 -32.01 -12.04
C GLY A 562 -4.56 -32.37 -11.69
N GLY A 563 -4.06 -33.51 -12.18
CA GLY A 563 -2.65 -33.90 -12.03
C GLY A 563 -1.72 -32.97 -12.79
N ALA A 564 -2.00 -32.69 -14.06
CA ALA A 564 -1.18 -31.78 -14.86
C ALA A 564 -1.18 -30.36 -14.29
N MET A 565 -2.35 -29.80 -13.95
CA MET A 565 -2.46 -28.47 -13.37
C MET A 565 -1.85 -28.38 -11.98
N GLY A 566 -2.03 -29.41 -11.14
CA GLY A 566 -1.39 -29.47 -9.83
C GLY A 566 0.14 -29.49 -9.96
N ILE A 567 0.70 -30.25 -10.92
CA ILE A 567 2.14 -30.25 -11.18
C ILE A 567 2.61 -28.88 -11.68
N VAL A 568 1.86 -28.24 -12.59
CA VAL A 568 2.18 -26.89 -13.08
C VAL A 568 2.17 -25.88 -11.95
N GLU A 569 1.19 -25.92 -11.05
CA GLU A 569 1.07 -25.01 -9.90
C GLU A 569 2.22 -25.20 -8.90
N VAL A 570 2.57 -26.46 -8.58
CA VAL A 570 3.71 -26.76 -7.71
C VAL A 570 5.03 -26.32 -8.33
N LEU A 571 5.17 -26.44 -9.65
CA LEU A 571 6.35 -25.96 -10.36
C LEU A 571 6.41 -24.44 -10.42
N ALA A 572 5.27 -23.77 -10.53
CA ALA A 572 5.15 -22.31 -10.50
C ALA A 572 5.48 -21.74 -9.11
N HIS A 573 5.08 -22.41 -8.02
CA HIS A 573 5.38 -22.00 -6.64
C HIS A 573 6.79 -22.38 -6.14
N ARG A 574 7.50 -23.26 -6.85
CA ARG A 574 8.88 -23.67 -6.52
C ARG A 574 9.93 -22.87 -7.31
N LYS A 575 9.58 -21.71 -7.83
CA LYS A 575 10.44 -20.77 -8.56
C LYS A 575 10.11 -19.36 -8.10
#